data_AF-A0AAD9LPQ5-F1
#
_entry.id   AF-A0AAD9LPQ5-F1
#
_cell.length_a   1.000
_cell.length_b   1.000
_cell.length_c   1.000
_cell.angle_alpha   90.00
_cell.angle_beta   90.00
_cell.angle_gamma   90.00
#
_symmetry.space_group_name_H-M   'P 1'
#
loop_
_entity.id
_entity.type
_entity.pdbx_description
1 polymer ?
#
loop_
_entity_poly.entity_id
_entity_poly.type
_entity_poly.pdbx_seq_one_letter_code
_entity_poly.pdbx_strand_id
1 'polypeptide(L)'
;MSEEVGMPSSPAPPTAKPRHSVRMKRMQLILQKALDVSVHAASLVDLRACLESECRGDEELLVAFFPPPTPESPEQHNTDEVAAQAVLSLRQKVETLFQWLCETHDVDAELQELEDFIQQAEERKIRQETAQEEKRREKEEKKLQNEGKEEDNDDQQQDASPEARIRAERLRAKQEEQRELEALVEALEAKNKELQKTVEEKRRVATADVQRMQRVAVQLEEVNHLAKDYATAP
;
A
#
# COMPACT_ATOMS: atom_id res chain seq x y z
N MET A 1 -33.54 -26.80 34.89
CA MET A 1 -33.83 -26.06 33.64
C MET A 1 -33.30 -24.66 33.87
N SER A 2 -32.08 -24.39 33.42
CA SER A 2 -31.43 -23.10 33.56
C SER A 2 -31.07 -22.64 32.17
N GLU A 3 -31.65 -21.51 31.79
CA GLU A 3 -31.51 -20.87 30.49
C GLU A 3 -30.06 -20.37 30.30
N GLU A 4 -29.43 -20.80 29.21
CA GLU A 4 -28.18 -20.21 28.71
C GLU A 4 -28.51 -18.83 28.12
N VAL A 5 -28.07 -17.78 28.81
CA VAL A 5 -28.01 -16.44 28.25
C VAL A 5 -26.75 -16.37 27.38
N GLY A 6 -26.93 -16.62 26.09
CA GLY A 6 -25.92 -16.39 25.06
C GLY A 6 -25.59 -14.89 24.96
N MET A 7 -24.38 -14.51 25.36
CA MET A 7 -23.85 -13.18 25.04
C MET A 7 -23.40 -13.14 23.57
N PRO A 8 -23.79 -12.10 22.81
CA PRO A 8 -23.34 -11.94 21.43
C PRO A 8 -21.85 -11.58 21.42
N SER A 9 -21.04 -12.42 20.76
CA SER A 9 -19.67 -12.11 20.42
C SER A 9 -19.63 -10.87 19.51
N SER A 10 -19.07 -9.77 20.03
CA SER A 10 -18.75 -8.62 19.19
C SER A 10 -17.74 -9.02 18.10
N PRO A 11 -17.93 -8.53 16.86
CA PRO A 11 -17.11 -8.92 15.73
C PRO A 11 -15.68 -8.39 15.89
N ALA A 12 -14.71 -9.26 15.58
CA ALA A 12 -13.31 -8.88 15.46
C ALA A 12 -13.14 -7.70 14.49
N PRO A 13 -12.17 -6.80 14.72
CA PRO A 13 -11.88 -5.73 13.78
C PRO A 13 -11.54 -6.35 12.42
N PRO A 14 -12.04 -5.77 11.31
CA PRO A 14 -11.76 -6.30 9.99
C PRO A 14 -10.25 -6.28 9.82
N THR A 15 -9.67 -7.46 9.59
CA THR A 15 -8.33 -7.60 9.04
C THR A 15 -8.28 -6.70 7.82
N ALA A 16 -7.63 -5.55 7.95
CA ALA A 16 -7.51 -4.60 6.87
C ALA A 16 -6.82 -5.35 5.74
N LYS A 17 -7.56 -5.60 4.66
CA LYS A 17 -6.98 -6.12 3.42
C LYS A 17 -5.73 -5.27 3.14
N PRO A 18 -4.58 -5.88 2.80
CA PRO A 18 -3.41 -5.12 2.40
C PRO A 18 -3.86 -4.17 1.30
N ARG A 19 -3.79 -2.87 1.59
CA ARG A 19 -4.20 -1.86 0.63
C ARG A 19 -3.11 -1.82 -0.41
N HIS A 20 -3.36 -2.47 -1.55
CA HIS A 20 -2.48 -2.34 -2.69
C HIS A 20 -2.38 -0.87 -3.11
N SER A 21 -1.14 -0.41 -3.27
CA SER A 21 -0.84 0.93 -3.76
C SER A 21 -1.51 1.17 -5.11
N VAL A 22 -1.86 2.42 -5.40
CA VAL A 22 -2.52 2.77 -6.67
C VAL A 22 -1.61 2.45 -7.86
N ARG A 23 -0.30 2.64 -7.69
CA ARG A 23 0.76 2.31 -8.65
C ARG A 23 0.89 0.80 -8.85
N MET A 24 0.81 -0.01 -7.79
CA MET A 24 0.82 -1.47 -7.94
C MET A 24 -0.37 -1.94 -8.77
N LYS A 25 -1.58 -1.43 -8.49
CA LYS A 25 -2.77 -1.73 -9.30
C LYS A 25 -2.60 -1.32 -10.76
N ARG A 26 -2.00 -0.15 -11.02
CA ARG A 26 -1.68 0.30 -12.39
C ARG A 26 -0.67 -0.62 -13.06
N MET A 27 0.37 -1.05 -12.35
CA MET A 27 1.38 -1.95 -12.88
C MET A 27 0.78 -3.32 -13.23
N GLN A 28 -0.05 -3.89 -12.36
CA GLN A 28 -0.80 -5.11 -12.63
C GLN A 28 -1.71 -4.97 -13.86
N LEU A 29 -2.41 -3.83 -13.99
CA LEU A 29 -3.26 -3.56 -15.15
C LEU A 29 -2.46 -3.44 -16.46
N ILE A 30 -1.28 -2.81 -16.41
CA ILE A 30 -0.38 -2.71 -17.57
C ILE A 30 0.09 -4.09 -17.99
N LEU A 31 0.52 -4.92 -17.04
CA LEU A 31 0.93 -6.29 -17.30
C LEU A 31 -0.22 -7.10 -17.92
N GLN A 32 -1.41 -7.02 -17.34
CA GLN A 32 -2.58 -7.73 -17.84
C GLN A 32 -2.90 -7.33 -19.28
N LYS A 33 -2.89 -6.03 -19.59
CA LYS A 33 -3.08 -5.54 -20.96
C LYS A 33 -1.99 -6.01 -21.92
N ALA A 34 -0.73 -5.98 -21.49
CA ALA A 34 0.39 -6.44 -22.31
C ALA A 34 0.27 -7.94 -22.62
N LEU A 35 -0.14 -8.74 -21.63
CA LEU A 35 -0.40 -10.17 -21.80
C LEU A 35 -1.58 -10.41 -22.74
N ASP A 36 -2.70 -9.69 -22.57
CA ASP A 36 -3.87 -9.84 -23.44
C ASP A 36 -3.52 -9.52 -24.91
N VAL A 37 -2.74 -8.45 -25.15
CA VAL A 37 -2.25 -8.11 -26.50
C VAL A 37 -1.32 -9.19 -27.04
N SER A 38 -0.43 -9.73 -26.20
CA SER A 38 0.53 -10.77 -26.61
C SER A 38 -0.17 -12.10 -26.94
N VAL A 39 -1.17 -12.49 -26.13
CA VAL A 39 -2.02 -13.65 -26.38
C VAL A 39 -2.79 -13.48 -27.69
N HIS A 40 -3.36 -12.30 -27.93
CA HIS A 40 -4.05 -12.02 -29.18
C HIS A 40 -3.09 -12.10 -30.38
N ALA A 41 -1.90 -11.50 -30.28
CA ALA A 41 -0.89 -11.59 -31.33
C ALA A 41 -0.46 -13.04 -31.59
N ALA A 42 -0.23 -13.84 -30.54
CA ALA A 42 0.12 -15.25 -30.66
C ALA A 42 -1.01 -16.09 -31.29
N SER A 43 -2.28 -15.76 -31.03
CA SER A 43 -3.42 -16.46 -31.65
C SER A 43 -3.55 -16.23 -33.16
N LEU A 44 -2.88 -15.20 -33.69
CA LEU A 44 -2.83 -14.93 -35.13
C LEU A 44 -1.66 -15.64 -35.82
N VAL A 45 -0.74 -16.23 -35.06
CA VAL A 45 0.42 -16.93 -35.58
C VAL A 45 0.03 -18.37 -35.90
N ASP A 46 0.21 -18.76 -37.16
CA ASP A 46 0.11 -20.16 -37.57
C ASP A 46 1.36 -20.92 -37.10
N LEU A 47 1.23 -21.62 -35.98
CA LEU A 47 2.32 -22.41 -35.39
C LEU A 47 2.83 -23.50 -36.34
N ARG A 48 1.97 -24.05 -37.20
CA ARG A 48 2.36 -25.04 -38.19
C ARG A 48 3.26 -24.41 -39.24
N ALA A 49 2.85 -23.27 -39.80
CA ALA A 49 3.68 -22.54 -40.77
C ALA A 49 5.03 -22.08 -40.17
N CYS A 50 5.04 -21.68 -38.89
CA CYS A 50 6.27 -21.35 -38.18
C CYS A 50 7.22 -22.56 -38.04
N LEU A 51 6.71 -23.71 -37.57
CA LEU A 51 7.50 -24.94 -37.46
C LEU A 51 7.97 -25.46 -38.83
N GLU A 52 7.13 -25.37 -39.86
CA GLU A 52 7.50 -25.72 -41.25
C GLU A 52 8.69 -24.88 -41.75
N SER A 53 8.74 -23.59 -41.39
CA SER A 53 9.82 -22.68 -41.77
C SER A 53 11.13 -22.92 -41.00
N GLU A 54 11.06 -23.29 -39.73
CA GLU A 54 12.24 -23.51 -38.88
C GLU A 54 12.87 -24.89 -39.10
N CYS A 55 12.05 -25.92 -39.33
CA CYS A 55 12.49 -27.31 -39.48
C CYS A 55 13.05 -27.64 -40.87
N ARG A 56 13.16 -26.67 -41.80
CA ARG A 56 13.69 -26.83 -43.17
C ARG A 56 13.15 -28.07 -43.92
N GLY A 57 11.89 -28.45 -43.69
CA GLY A 57 11.26 -29.58 -44.38
C GLY A 57 11.51 -30.97 -43.79
N ASP A 58 11.83 -31.09 -42.50
CA ASP A 58 11.76 -32.38 -41.79
C ASP A 58 10.29 -32.81 -41.62
N GLU A 59 9.76 -33.47 -42.65
CA GLU A 59 8.36 -33.93 -42.70
C GLU A 59 8.03 -34.93 -41.59
N GLU A 60 8.99 -35.75 -41.13
CA GLU A 60 8.74 -36.72 -40.06
C GLU A 60 8.45 -36.02 -38.72
N LEU A 61 9.20 -34.95 -38.43
CA LEU A 61 8.99 -34.14 -37.23
C LEU A 61 7.67 -33.37 -37.32
N LEU A 62 7.38 -32.78 -38.47
CA LEU A 62 6.13 -32.07 -38.71
C LEU A 62 4.90 -32.98 -38.58
N VAL A 63 4.97 -34.19 -39.12
CA VAL A 63 3.90 -35.20 -39.01
C VAL A 63 3.73 -35.69 -37.58
N ALA A 64 4.81 -35.74 -36.78
CA ALA A 64 4.73 -36.10 -35.37
C ALA A 64 3.99 -35.05 -34.52
N PHE A 65 4.11 -33.76 -34.84
CA PHE A 65 3.44 -32.66 -34.13
C PHE A 65 2.10 -32.26 -34.74
N PHE A 66 1.96 -32.39 -36.07
CA PHE A 66 0.77 -32.05 -36.85
C PHE A 66 0.45 -33.21 -37.82
N PRO A 67 -0.17 -34.30 -37.33
CA PRO A 67 -0.53 -35.43 -38.17
C PRO A 67 -1.39 -34.98 -39.37
N PRO A 68 -1.20 -35.57 -40.56
CA PRO A 68 -2.04 -35.24 -41.70
C PRO A 68 -3.49 -35.61 -41.38
N PRO A 69 -4.46 -34.74 -41.76
CA PRO A 69 -5.86 -34.95 -41.41
C PRO A 69 -6.33 -36.28 -41.98
N THR A 70 -6.68 -37.21 -41.09
CA THR A 70 -7.29 -38.47 -41.49
C THR A 70 -8.76 -38.23 -41.86
N PRO A 71 -9.30 -38.92 -42.88
CA PRO A 71 -10.64 -38.64 -43.41
C PRO A 71 -11.81 -38.86 -42.43
N GLU A 72 -11.56 -39.30 -41.20
CA GLU A 72 -12.59 -39.57 -40.18
C GLU A 72 -12.52 -38.67 -38.93
N SER A 73 -11.64 -37.65 -38.87
CA SER A 73 -11.42 -36.89 -37.63
C SER A 73 -11.35 -35.37 -37.85
N PRO A 74 -12.09 -34.54 -37.08
CA PRO A 74 -12.02 -33.08 -37.15
C PRO A 74 -10.77 -32.56 -36.40
N GLU A 75 -9.56 -32.89 -36.87
CA GLU A 75 -8.30 -32.69 -36.10
C GLU A 75 -7.73 -31.28 -36.15
N GLN A 76 -8.19 -30.43 -37.08
CA GLN A 76 -7.80 -29.02 -37.13
C GLN A 76 -8.21 -28.26 -35.85
N HIS A 77 -9.27 -28.70 -35.17
CA HIS A 77 -9.63 -28.16 -33.86
C HIS A 77 -8.63 -28.55 -32.76
N ASN A 78 -8.06 -29.76 -32.80
CA ASN A 78 -7.13 -30.21 -31.77
C ASN A 78 -5.82 -29.41 -31.78
N THR A 79 -5.31 -29.04 -32.95
CA THR A 79 -4.05 -28.28 -33.05
C THR A 79 -4.21 -26.85 -32.56
N ASP A 80 -5.33 -26.21 -32.92
CA ASP A 80 -5.66 -24.85 -32.48
C ASP A 80 -6.00 -24.82 -30.98
N GLU A 81 -6.64 -25.86 -30.46
CA GLU A 81 -6.88 -26.02 -29.02
C GLU A 81 -5.59 -26.21 -28.24
N VAL A 82 -4.64 -27.02 -28.73
CA VAL A 82 -3.32 -27.20 -28.10
C VAL A 82 -2.51 -25.90 -28.12
N ALA A 83 -2.55 -25.17 -29.24
CA ALA A 83 -1.93 -23.85 -29.37
C ALA A 83 -2.51 -22.84 -28.39
N ALA A 84 -3.84 -22.74 -28.33
CA ALA A 84 -4.55 -21.86 -27.40
C ALA A 84 -4.23 -22.22 -25.94
N GLN A 85 -4.21 -23.52 -25.61
CA GLN A 85 -3.87 -24.00 -24.27
C GLN A 85 -2.43 -23.68 -23.88
N ALA A 86 -1.47 -23.81 -24.80
CA ALA A 86 -0.07 -23.45 -24.56
C ALA A 86 0.09 -21.95 -24.29
N VAL A 87 -0.60 -21.11 -25.05
CA VAL A 87 -0.59 -19.64 -24.87
C VAL A 87 -1.22 -19.25 -23.54
N LEU A 88 -2.34 -19.85 -23.15
CA LEU A 88 -2.99 -19.61 -21.86
C LEU A 88 -2.12 -20.09 -20.68
N SER A 89 -1.47 -21.24 -20.81
CA SER A 89 -0.54 -21.75 -19.79
C SER A 89 0.67 -20.83 -19.62
N LEU A 90 1.23 -20.33 -20.73
CA LEU A 90 2.32 -19.36 -20.69
C LEU A 90 1.90 -18.07 -19.99
N ARG A 91 0.71 -17.54 -20.30
CA ARG A 91 0.13 -16.37 -19.62
C ARG A 91 0.07 -16.59 -18.11
N GLN A 92 -0.54 -17.69 -17.65
CA GLN A 92 -0.66 -17.99 -16.22
C GLN A 92 0.71 -18.10 -15.54
N LYS A 93 1.69 -18.71 -16.21
CA LYS A 93 3.06 -18.82 -15.69
C LYS A 93 3.73 -17.47 -15.54
N VAL A 94 3.56 -16.56 -16.51
CA VAL A 94 4.07 -15.19 -16.43
C VAL A 94 3.40 -14.41 -15.29
N GLU A 95 2.07 -14.50 -15.15
CA GLU A 95 1.33 -13.88 -14.04
C GLU A 95 1.81 -14.38 -12.68
N THR A 96 2.02 -15.69 -12.54
CA THR A 96 2.52 -16.31 -11.30
C THR A 96 3.94 -15.84 -10.97
N LEU A 97 4.85 -15.83 -11.96
CA LEU A 97 6.22 -15.36 -11.76
C LEU A 97 6.28 -13.87 -11.42
N PHE A 98 5.44 -13.06 -12.06
CA PHE A 98 5.34 -11.65 -11.75
C PHE A 98 4.86 -11.41 -10.33
N GLN A 99 3.80 -12.12 -9.91
CA GLN A 99 3.29 -12.02 -8.54
C GLN A 99 4.36 -12.43 -7.53
N TRP A 100 5.04 -13.54 -7.77
CA TRP A 100 6.15 -14.01 -6.93
C TRP A 100 7.30 -13.00 -6.85
N LEU A 101 7.68 -12.36 -7.96
CA LEU A 101 8.69 -11.31 -7.97
C LEU A 101 8.25 -10.09 -7.16
N CYS A 102 6.99 -9.67 -7.28
CA CYS A 102 6.46 -8.53 -6.55
C CYS A 102 6.43 -8.79 -5.03
N GLU A 103 6.08 -10.01 -4.63
CA GLU A 103 6.11 -10.44 -3.22
C GLU A 103 7.53 -10.58 -2.68
N THR A 104 8.45 -11.14 -3.47
CA THR A 104 9.85 -11.36 -3.06
C THR A 104 10.59 -10.04 -2.82
N HIS A 105 10.25 -9.00 -3.56
CA HIS A 105 10.89 -7.69 -3.48
C HIS A 105 10.02 -6.63 -2.79
N ASP A 106 8.93 -7.03 -2.13
CA ASP A 106 8.00 -6.13 -1.43
C ASP A 106 7.60 -4.89 -2.26
N VAL A 107 7.43 -5.07 -3.58
CA VAL A 107 7.28 -3.95 -4.54
C VAL A 107 6.07 -3.08 -4.19
N ASP A 108 5.00 -3.67 -3.67
CA ASP A 108 3.81 -2.93 -3.27
C ASP A 108 4.07 -2.00 -2.07
N ALA A 109 4.93 -2.42 -1.13
CA ALA A 109 5.32 -1.58 0.01
C ALA A 109 6.16 -0.39 -0.46
N GLU A 110 7.17 -0.63 -1.29
CA GLU A 110 8.02 0.43 -1.89
C GLU A 110 7.21 1.43 -2.72
N LEU A 111 6.24 0.95 -3.49
CA LEU A 111 5.34 1.81 -4.27
C LEU A 111 4.38 2.60 -3.37
N GLN A 112 3.93 2.03 -2.25
CA GLN A 112 3.11 2.74 -1.27
C GLN A 112 3.91 3.85 -0.59
N GLU A 113 5.15 3.59 -0.17
CA GLU A 113 6.02 4.61 0.41
C GLU A 113 6.30 5.76 -0.55
N LEU A 114 6.49 5.45 -1.84
CA LEU A 114 6.64 6.47 -2.88
C LEU A 114 5.38 7.32 -3.06
N GLU A 115 4.19 6.71 -3.00
CA GLU A 115 2.92 7.45 -3.04
C GLU A 115 2.79 8.42 -1.86
N ASP A 116 3.10 7.95 -0.67
CA ASP A 116 3.04 8.75 0.55
C ASP A 116 4.04 9.93 0.47
N PHE A 117 5.26 9.69 -0.04
CA PHE A 117 6.25 10.74 -0.23
C PHE A 117 5.79 11.81 -1.22
N ILE A 118 5.21 11.40 -2.35
CA ILE A 118 4.68 12.32 -3.37
C ILE A 118 3.53 13.13 -2.79
N GLN A 119 2.59 12.48 -2.10
CA GLN A 119 1.45 13.17 -1.50
C GLN A 119 1.92 14.23 -0.48
N GLN A 120 2.88 13.89 0.38
CA GLN A 120 3.45 14.86 1.31
C GLN A 120 4.15 16.02 0.60
N ALA A 121 4.86 15.77 -0.51
CA ALA A 121 5.52 16.81 -1.29
C ALA A 121 4.50 17.74 -1.96
N GLU A 122 3.43 17.19 -2.51
CA GLU A 122 2.31 17.94 -3.10
C GLU A 122 1.61 18.80 -2.04
N GLU A 123 1.32 18.25 -0.86
CA GLU A 123 0.75 19.01 0.25
C GLU A 123 1.65 20.15 0.70
N ARG A 124 2.97 19.92 0.82
CA ARG A 124 3.93 20.97 1.17
C ARG A 124 3.95 22.08 0.12
N LYS A 125 3.91 21.71 -1.16
CA LYS A 125 3.85 22.68 -2.27
C LYS A 125 2.57 23.51 -2.22
N ILE A 126 1.41 22.87 -2.04
CA ILE A 126 0.13 23.57 -1.91
C ILE A 126 0.17 24.55 -0.73
N ARG A 127 0.63 24.12 0.45
CA ARG A 127 0.74 25.02 1.63
C ARG A 127 1.65 26.22 1.37
N GLN A 128 2.76 26.02 0.67
CA GLN A 128 3.67 27.12 0.30
C GLN A 128 3.03 28.09 -0.69
N GLU A 129 2.33 27.58 -1.70
CA GLU A 129 1.62 28.40 -2.70
C GLU A 129 0.49 29.20 -2.04
N THR A 130 -0.33 28.56 -1.19
CA THR A 130 -1.40 29.25 -0.45
C THR A 130 -0.85 30.34 0.46
N ALA A 131 0.22 30.06 1.22
CA ALA A 131 0.84 31.05 2.09
C ALA A 131 1.50 32.20 1.32
N GLN A 132 2.05 31.94 0.13
CA GLN A 132 2.57 33.00 -0.75
C GLN A 132 1.44 33.84 -1.36
N GLU A 133 0.32 33.22 -1.73
CA GLU A 133 -0.81 33.94 -2.29
C GLU A 133 -1.52 34.81 -1.24
N GLU A 134 -1.68 34.33 0.00
CA GLU A 134 -2.17 35.14 1.12
C GLU A 134 -1.26 36.34 1.37
N LYS A 135 0.06 36.14 1.42
CA LYS A 135 1.04 37.25 1.54
C LYS A 135 0.97 38.24 0.37
N ARG A 136 0.60 37.80 -0.83
CA ARG A 136 0.39 38.69 -1.99
C ARG A 136 -0.90 39.49 -1.82
N ARG A 137 -2.01 38.85 -1.45
CA ARG A 137 -3.29 39.51 -1.20
C ARG A 137 -3.19 40.53 -0.06
N GLU A 138 -2.55 40.20 1.04
CA GLU A 138 -2.31 41.15 2.14
C GLU A 138 -1.48 42.36 1.72
N LYS A 139 -0.49 42.18 0.82
CA LYS A 139 0.30 43.28 0.28
C LYS A 139 -0.50 44.17 -0.68
N GLU A 140 -1.36 43.57 -1.49
CA GLU A 140 -2.25 44.30 -2.40
C GLU A 140 -3.35 45.04 -1.64
N GLU A 141 -3.96 44.43 -0.62
CA GLU A 141 -4.92 45.09 0.26
C GLU A 141 -4.29 46.24 1.06
N LYS A 142 -3.06 46.07 1.57
CA LYS A 142 -2.32 47.18 2.21
C LYS A 142 -1.99 48.31 1.23
N LYS A 143 -1.70 47.99 -0.03
CA LYS A 143 -1.51 49.03 -1.06
C LYS A 143 -2.80 49.78 -1.36
N LEU A 144 -3.92 49.06 -1.54
CA LEU A 144 -5.23 49.66 -1.83
C LEU A 144 -5.78 50.48 -0.64
N GLN A 145 -5.51 50.07 0.60
CA GLN A 145 -5.89 50.86 1.79
C GLN A 145 -5.02 52.11 1.98
N ASN A 146 -3.76 52.09 1.53
CA ASN A 146 -2.90 53.27 1.54
C ASN A 146 -3.17 54.24 0.37
N GLU A 147 -3.79 53.79 -0.73
CA GLU A 147 -4.17 54.67 -1.85
C GLU A 147 -5.49 55.43 -1.62
N GLY A 148 -6.21 55.17 -0.51
CA GLY A 148 -7.44 55.87 -0.12
C GLY A 148 -7.33 56.74 1.15
N LYS A 149 -6.15 56.86 1.74
CA LYS A 149 -5.87 57.71 2.91
C LYS A 149 -4.61 58.53 2.70
N GLU A 150 -4.65 59.42 1.70
CA GLU A 150 -4.02 60.72 1.87
C GLU A 150 -5.00 61.58 2.67
N GLU A 151 -4.94 61.44 4.00
CA GLU A 151 -5.24 62.46 5.02
C GLU A 151 -5.43 61.74 6.37
N ASP A 152 -4.55 62.08 7.31
CA ASP A 152 -4.73 61.90 8.75
C ASP A 152 -4.76 60.46 9.33
N ASN A 153 -3.59 59.83 9.40
CA ASN A 153 -3.07 59.20 10.64
C ASN A 153 -1.72 58.52 10.41
N ASP A 154 -0.70 59.28 10.01
CA ASP A 154 0.67 58.77 9.85
C ASP A 154 1.59 59.16 11.04
N ASP A 155 1.02 59.64 12.15
CA ASP A 155 1.78 60.30 13.23
C ASP A 155 1.99 59.47 14.52
N GLN A 156 1.83 58.14 14.51
CA GLN A 156 2.24 57.32 15.66
C GLN A 156 3.18 56.15 15.38
N GLN A 157 3.58 55.93 14.12
CA GLN A 157 4.63 54.96 13.83
C GLN A 157 5.96 55.58 13.40
N GLN A 158 6.03 56.87 13.14
CA GLN A 158 7.23 57.50 12.58
C GLN A 158 8.35 57.85 13.59
N ASP A 159 8.11 57.80 14.91
CA ASP A 159 9.14 58.15 15.92
C ASP A 159 9.87 56.97 16.59
N ALA A 160 9.54 55.73 16.23
CA ALA A 160 10.32 54.59 16.70
C ALA A 160 11.63 54.49 15.91
N SER A 161 12.75 54.81 16.55
CA SER A 161 14.10 54.60 16.02
C SER A 161 14.19 53.27 15.27
N PRO A 162 14.89 53.19 14.12
CA PRO A 162 15.03 51.96 13.34
C PRO A 162 15.42 50.73 14.18
N GLU A 163 16.24 50.93 15.21
CA GLU A 163 16.63 49.88 16.16
C GLU A 163 15.49 49.38 17.05
N ALA A 164 14.51 50.22 17.38
CA ALA A 164 13.31 49.82 18.11
C ALA A 164 12.40 48.94 17.23
N ARG A 165 12.28 49.26 15.93
CA ARG A 165 11.52 48.43 14.97
C ARG A 165 12.15 47.06 14.76
N ILE A 166 13.47 47.01 14.56
CA ILE A 166 14.21 45.74 14.42
C ILE A 166 14.08 44.88 15.68
N ARG A 167 14.13 45.49 16.87
CA ARG A 167 13.96 44.76 18.14
C ARG A 167 12.55 44.20 18.31
N ALA A 168 11.52 44.97 17.94
CA ALA A 168 10.14 44.53 18.00
C ALA A 168 9.88 43.35 17.04
N GLU A 169 10.43 43.41 15.83
CA GLU A 169 10.30 42.33 14.84
C GLU A 169 11.04 41.06 15.27
N ARG A 170 12.26 41.19 15.82
CA ARG A 170 12.99 40.05 16.40
C ARG A 170 12.25 39.42 17.58
N LEU A 171 11.64 40.23 18.44
CA LEU A 171 10.87 39.73 19.56
C LEU A 171 9.63 38.96 19.07
N ARG A 172 8.95 39.46 18.04
CA ARG A 172 7.82 38.79 17.41
C ARG A 172 8.22 37.44 16.81
N ALA A 173 9.28 37.42 16.00
CA ALA A 173 9.80 36.20 15.41
C ALA A 173 10.19 35.16 16.47
N LYS A 174 10.83 35.61 17.56
CA LYS A 174 11.18 34.73 18.69
C LYS A 174 9.95 34.17 19.42
N GLN A 175 8.89 34.97 19.57
CA GLN A 175 7.65 34.52 20.18
C GLN A 175 6.89 33.52 19.29
N GLU A 176 6.92 33.70 17.98
CA GLU A 176 6.34 32.76 17.02
C GLU A 176 7.10 31.43 17.03
N GLU A 177 8.43 31.47 16.96
CA GLU A 177 9.30 30.28 17.10
C GLU A 177 9.06 29.56 18.42
N GLN A 178 8.93 30.30 19.53
CA GLN A 178 8.63 29.72 20.83
C GLN A 178 7.28 28.99 20.85
N ARG A 179 6.23 29.58 20.26
CA ARG A 179 4.92 28.93 20.17
C ARG A 179 4.94 27.67 19.30
N GLU A 180 5.68 27.70 18.18
CA GLU A 180 5.83 26.53 17.31
C GLU A 180 6.55 25.39 18.04
N LEU A 181 7.60 25.71 18.80
CA LEU A 181 8.31 24.74 19.63
C LEU A 181 7.44 24.17 20.75
N GLU A 182 6.67 25.02 21.45
CA GLU A 182 5.72 24.58 22.47
C GLU A 182 4.65 23.65 21.88
N ALA A 183 4.10 23.97 20.70
CA ALA A 183 3.14 23.12 20.01
C ALA A 183 3.75 21.76 19.59
N LEU A 184 5.01 21.75 19.14
CA LEU A 184 5.72 20.52 18.79
C LEU A 184 5.93 19.63 20.04
N VAL A 185 6.30 20.24 21.17
CA VAL A 185 6.48 19.53 22.44
C VAL A 185 5.15 18.91 22.89
N GLU A 186 4.05 19.67 22.87
CA GLU A 186 2.73 19.14 23.23
C GLU A 186 2.31 17.96 22.33
N ALA A 187 2.54 18.07 21.01
CA ALA A 187 2.25 17.00 20.06
C ALA A 187 3.09 15.75 20.33
N LEU A 188 4.38 15.92 20.64
CA LEU A 188 5.27 14.81 21.00
C LEU A 188 4.87 14.16 22.31
N GLU A 189 4.49 14.93 23.33
CA GLU A 189 3.99 14.41 24.60
C GLU A 189 2.68 13.63 24.43
N ALA A 190 1.76 14.13 23.60
CA ALA A 190 0.52 13.43 23.27
C ALA A 190 0.80 12.08 22.60
N LYS A 191 1.69 12.06 21.60
CA LYS A 191 2.12 10.85 20.90
C LYS A 191 2.82 9.87 21.85
N ASN A 192 3.63 10.36 22.77
CA ASN A 192 4.31 9.53 23.75
C ASN A 192 3.31 8.89 24.73
N LYS A 193 2.31 9.64 25.20
CA LYS A 193 1.20 9.11 26.01
C LYS A 193 0.41 8.03 25.27
N GLU A 194 0.15 8.21 23.98
CA GLU A 194 -0.54 7.21 23.15
C GLU A 194 0.28 5.93 22.96
N LEU A 195 1.58 6.07 22.67
CA LEU A 195 2.50 4.94 22.58
C LEU A 195 2.59 4.17 23.89
N GLN A 196 2.67 4.89 25.02
CA GLN A 196 2.70 4.27 26.33
C GLN A 196 1.43 3.44 26.61
N LYS A 197 0.25 3.96 26.27
CA LYS A 197 -1.01 3.20 26.38
C LYS A 197 -0.99 1.93 25.52
N THR A 198 -0.47 2.02 24.30
CA THR A 198 -0.37 0.87 23.38
C THR A 198 0.59 -0.18 23.92
N VAL A 199 1.71 0.23 24.49
CA VAL A 199 2.68 -0.67 25.14
C VAL A 199 2.06 -1.35 26.35
N GLU A 200 1.35 -0.62 27.20
CA GLU A 200 0.67 -1.18 28.38
C GLU A 200 -0.42 -2.19 27.98
N GLU A 201 -1.20 -1.90 26.94
CA GLU A 201 -2.21 -2.83 26.42
C GLU A 201 -1.57 -4.10 25.86
N LYS A 202 -0.52 -3.97 25.02
CA LYS A 202 0.22 -5.13 24.51
C LYS A 202 0.83 -5.97 25.63
N ARG A 203 1.36 -5.32 26.67
CA ARG A 203 1.89 -6.01 27.87
C ARG A 203 0.79 -6.76 28.60
N ARG A 204 -0.41 -6.17 28.73
CA ARG A 204 -1.57 -6.82 29.34
C ARG A 204 -2.00 -8.06 28.56
N VAL A 205 -2.12 -7.95 27.23
CA VAL A 205 -2.48 -9.07 26.34
C VAL A 205 -1.43 -10.19 26.44
N ALA A 206 -0.14 -9.86 26.32
CA ALA A 206 0.93 -10.84 26.43
C ALA A 206 0.92 -11.57 27.78
N THR A 207 0.64 -10.86 28.88
CA THR A 207 0.51 -11.48 30.21
C THR A 207 -0.68 -12.45 30.26
N ALA A 208 -1.82 -12.07 29.68
CA ALA A 208 -3.00 -12.92 29.63
C ALA A 208 -2.77 -14.19 28.77
N ASP A 209 -2.03 -14.06 27.66
CA ASP A 209 -1.68 -15.18 26.80
C ASP A 209 -0.73 -16.16 27.48
N VAL A 210 0.29 -15.67 28.20
CA VAL A 210 1.17 -16.51 29.02
C VAL A 210 0.37 -17.29 30.06
N GLN A 211 -0.56 -16.64 30.76
CA GLN A 211 -1.44 -17.32 31.73
C GLN A 211 -2.37 -18.35 31.07
N ARG A 212 -2.81 -18.11 29.83
CA ARG A 212 -3.60 -19.07 29.06
C ARG A 212 -2.75 -20.28 28.66
N MET A 213 -1.55 -20.05 28.15
CA MET A 213 -0.62 -21.11 27.79
C MET A 213 -0.23 -21.97 29.00
N GLN A 214 0.03 -21.35 30.15
CA GLN A 214 0.33 -22.08 31.39
C GLN A 214 -0.82 -23.01 31.79
N ARG A 215 -2.08 -22.54 31.69
CA ARG A 215 -3.25 -23.39 31.97
C ARG A 215 -3.37 -24.56 31.00
N VAL A 216 -3.15 -24.33 29.70
CA VAL A 216 -3.16 -25.40 28.68
C VAL A 216 -2.03 -26.39 28.92
N ALA A 217 -0.83 -25.93 29.29
CA ALA A 217 0.30 -26.78 29.61
C ALA A 217 -0.01 -27.72 30.78
N VAL A 218 -0.59 -27.20 31.86
CA VAL A 218 -1.03 -28.01 33.01
C VAL A 218 -2.07 -29.06 32.59
N GLN A 219 -3.08 -28.67 31.79
CA GLN A 219 -4.08 -29.62 31.28
C GLN A 219 -3.47 -30.70 30.40
N LEU A 220 -2.50 -30.36 29.55
CA LEU A 220 -1.79 -31.33 28.72
C LEU A 220 -0.94 -32.29 29.56
N GLU A 221 -0.29 -31.81 30.62
CA GLU A 221 0.42 -32.66 31.57
C GLU A 221 -0.53 -33.65 32.25
N GLU A 222 -1.69 -33.19 32.73
CA GLU A 222 -2.73 -34.04 33.34
C GLU A 222 -3.22 -35.13 32.37
N VAL A 223 -3.55 -34.75 31.12
CA VAL A 223 -3.99 -35.72 30.09
C VAL A 223 -2.88 -36.71 29.74
N ASN A 224 -1.62 -36.26 29.66
CA ASN A 224 -0.48 -37.13 29.40
C ASN A 224 -0.28 -38.15 30.54
N HIS A 225 -0.42 -37.72 31.79
CA HIS A 225 -0.40 -38.64 32.94
C HIS A 225 -1.52 -39.68 32.84
N LEU A 226 -2.75 -39.26 32.57
CA LEU A 226 -3.89 -40.16 32.43
C LEU A 226 -3.71 -41.17 31.28
N ALA A 227 -3.17 -40.71 30.15
CA ALA A 227 -2.89 -41.56 28.98
C ALA A 227 -1.79 -42.58 29.27
N LYS A 228 -0.73 -42.19 29.99
CA LYS A 228 0.32 -43.12 30.44
C LYS A 228 -0.24 -44.18 31.38
N ASP A 229 -1.04 -43.77 32.37
CA ASP A 229 -1.65 -44.68 33.32
C ASP A 229 -2.54 -45.72 32.61
N TYR A 230 -3.35 -45.28 31.63
CA TYR A 230 -4.17 -46.16 30.80
C TYR A 230 -3.34 -47.14 29.96
N ALA A 231 -2.22 -46.69 29.37
CA ALA A 231 -1.33 -47.53 28.58
C ALA A 231 -0.54 -48.55 29.43
N THR A 232 -0.38 -48.30 30.73
CA THR A 232 0.30 -49.21 31.68
C THR A 232 -0.65 -50.06 32.51
N ALA A 233 -1.96 -49.90 32.36
CA ALA A 233 -2.95 -50.73 33.04
C ALA A 233 -2.94 -52.16 32.44
N PRO A 234 -2.85 -53.22 33.28
CA PRO A 234 -2.71 -54.61 32.83
C PRO A 234 -3.97 -55.21 32.22
#